data_AF-A0A3Q3IKB0-F1
#
_entry.id   AF-A0A3Q3IKB0-F1
#
_cell.length_a   1.000
_cell.length_b   1.000
_cell.length_c   1.000
_cell.angle_alpha   90.00
_cell.angle_beta   90.00
_cell.angle_gamma   90.00
#
_symmetry.space_group_name_H-M   'P 1'
#
loop_
_entity.id
_entity.type
_entity.pdbx_description
1 polymer ?
#
loop_
_entity_poly.entity_id
_entity_poly.type
_entity_poly.pdbx_seq_one_letter_code
_entity_poly.pdbx_strand_id
1 'polypeptide(L)'
;MAQQVKNRIQSREEEVKLLQPEVEAISHSADKAVKNSEETFNELISLVEQESSDVKQQIRSQQKAEVSRVNELLEKLEQEISELRRKDAELERLSHSEDHIQFLLSCPSLSILSDSLELPSINIRPLRYFEDVTVAVSEVRDKLEDVLKEERIKISQRVTDVDVLLPQTEPRTRGQFLRYLHEITLDAKTANTRLLLSEGHKKATVTLEDQVDSSGPERFPEFYQVMNRESLTGRCYWEVEMCGLQVSVAIAYKNISRTGDGKLPWFLD
;
A
#
# COMPACT_ATOMS: atom_id res chain seq x y z
N MET A 1 -0.36 59.95 -9.33
CA MET A 1 -1.25 58.80 -9.58
C MET A 1 -1.00 58.15 -10.95
N ALA A 2 -1.15 58.85 -12.08
CA ALA A 2 -0.98 58.25 -13.42
C ALA A 2 0.41 57.60 -13.66
N GLN A 3 1.50 58.25 -13.23
CA GLN A 3 2.85 57.69 -13.37
C GLN A 3 3.07 56.43 -12.51
N GLN A 4 2.46 56.38 -11.32
CA GLN A 4 2.56 55.23 -10.42
C GLN A 4 1.80 54.01 -10.98
N VAL A 5 0.67 54.25 -11.63
CA VAL A 5 -0.07 53.21 -12.36
C VAL A 5 0.76 52.69 -13.53
N LYS A 6 1.39 53.58 -14.32
CA LYS A 6 2.22 53.17 -15.46
C LYS A 6 3.43 52.33 -15.05
N ASN A 7 4.13 52.71 -13.97
CA ASN A 7 5.25 51.92 -13.44
C ASN A 7 4.80 50.55 -12.93
N ARG A 8 3.61 50.47 -12.31
CA ARG A 8 3.03 49.20 -11.83
C ARG A 8 2.61 48.29 -12.99
N ILE A 9 2.09 48.85 -14.08
CA ILE A 9 1.77 48.07 -15.30
C ILE A 9 3.04 47.45 -15.87
N GLN A 10 4.10 48.24 -16.06
CA GLN A 10 5.35 47.75 -16.62
C GLN A 10 5.97 46.64 -15.76
N SER A 11 5.99 46.79 -14.44
CA SER A 11 6.47 45.76 -13.51
C SER A 11 5.65 44.46 -13.61
N ARG A 12 4.32 44.53 -13.79
CA ARG A 12 3.48 43.34 -13.98
C ARG A 12 3.68 42.69 -15.34
N GLU A 13 3.92 43.47 -16.40
CA GLU A 13 4.25 42.93 -17.72
C GLU A 13 5.58 42.17 -17.72
N GLU A 14 6.57 42.63 -16.94
CA GLU A 14 7.83 41.92 -16.73
C GLU A 14 7.63 40.62 -15.93
N GLU A 15 6.82 40.64 -14.85
CA GLU A 15 6.47 39.42 -14.11
C GLU A 15 5.75 38.38 -14.99
N VAL A 16 4.81 38.81 -15.85
CA VAL A 16 4.10 37.91 -16.79
C VAL A 16 5.07 37.25 -17.76
N LYS A 17 6.05 38.00 -18.29
CA LYS A 17 7.09 37.44 -19.18
C LYS A 17 7.98 36.43 -18.47
N LEU A 18 8.22 36.59 -17.17
CA LEU A 18 8.99 35.62 -16.37
C LEU A 18 8.19 34.35 -16.07
N LEU A 19 6.87 34.46 -15.88
CA LEU A 19 6.01 33.31 -15.56
C LEU A 19 5.63 32.46 -16.79
N GLN A 20 5.64 33.03 -18.00
CA GLN A 20 5.32 32.31 -19.23
C GLN A 20 6.19 31.05 -19.45
N PRO A 21 7.53 31.15 -19.40
CA PRO A 21 8.40 29.98 -19.51
C PRO A 21 8.18 28.93 -18.41
N GLU A 22 7.81 29.37 -17.19
CA GLU A 22 7.53 28.46 -16.09
C GLU A 22 6.26 27.64 -16.34
N VAL A 23 5.21 28.25 -16.91
CA VAL A 23 3.99 27.54 -17.31
C VAL A 23 4.31 26.47 -18.35
N GLU A 24 5.13 26.79 -19.35
CA GLU A 24 5.56 25.84 -20.37
C GLU A 24 6.40 24.70 -19.75
N ALA A 25 7.30 25.02 -18.82
CA ALA A 25 8.12 24.04 -18.11
C ALA A 25 7.28 23.07 -17.27
N ILE A 26 6.25 23.57 -16.57
CA ILE A 26 5.30 22.75 -15.80
C ILE A 26 4.54 21.80 -16.74
N SER A 27 3.99 22.34 -17.83
CA SER A 27 3.26 21.53 -18.82
C SER A 27 4.15 20.43 -19.37
N HIS A 28 5.38 20.77 -19.80
CA HIS A 28 6.31 19.80 -20.35
C HIS A 28 6.72 18.73 -19.32
N SER A 29 6.94 19.13 -18.06
CA SER A 29 7.25 18.21 -16.97
C SER A 29 6.11 17.24 -16.70
N ALA A 30 4.86 17.75 -16.66
CA ALA A 30 3.67 16.95 -16.46
C ALA A 30 3.48 15.95 -17.61
N ASP A 31 3.56 16.39 -18.87
CA ASP A 31 3.43 15.52 -20.03
C ASP A 31 4.49 14.42 -20.05
N LYS A 32 5.73 14.77 -19.69
CA LYS A 32 6.82 13.79 -19.56
C LYS A 32 6.55 12.77 -18.45
N ALA A 33 6.07 13.21 -17.30
CA ALA A 33 5.73 12.33 -16.19
C ALA A 33 4.59 11.37 -16.56
N VAL A 34 3.55 11.87 -17.24
CA VAL A 34 2.45 11.05 -17.76
C VAL A 34 2.98 10.00 -18.71
N LYS A 35 3.74 10.41 -19.74
CA LYS A 35 4.31 9.48 -20.72
C LYS A 35 5.14 8.38 -20.08
N ASN A 36 6.06 8.74 -19.19
CA ASN A 36 6.92 7.76 -18.49
C ASN A 36 6.08 6.80 -17.63
N SER A 37 5.02 7.29 -16.99
CA SER A 37 4.13 6.45 -16.20
C SER A 37 3.32 5.49 -17.07
N GLU A 38 2.83 5.93 -18.23
CA GLU A 38 2.13 5.09 -19.20
C GLU A 38 3.04 3.99 -19.75
N GLU A 39 4.29 4.32 -20.11
CA GLU A 39 5.29 3.34 -20.54
C GLU A 39 5.49 2.27 -19.46
N THR A 40 5.66 2.67 -18.20
CA THR A 40 5.84 1.75 -17.08
C THR A 40 4.62 0.84 -16.87
N PHE A 41 3.40 1.39 -16.93
CA PHE A 41 2.18 0.60 -16.78
C PHE A 41 1.99 -0.38 -17.95
N ASN A 42 2.35 0.00 -19.17
CA ASN A 42 2.29 -0.90 -20.33
C ASN A 42 3.25 -2.08 -20.20
N GLU A 43 4.46 -1.86 -19.67
CA GLU A 43 5.40 -2.94 -19.35
C GLU A 43 4.81 -3.91 -18.32
N LEU A 44 4.18 -3.41 -17.26
CA LEU A 44 3.52 -4.23 -16.24
C LEU A 44 2.35 -5.04 -16.83
N ILE A 45 1.53 -4.44 -17.69
CA ILE A 45 0.44 -5.14 -18.38
C ILE A 45 1.00 -6.29 -19.22
N SER A 46 2.06 -6.03 -19.98
CA SER A 46 2.72 -7.04 -20.81
C SER A 46 3.28 -8.20 -19.98
N LEU A 47 3.87 -7.92 -18.81
CA LEU A 47 4.34 -8.95 -17.89
C LEU A 47 3.18 -9.82 -17.36
N VAL A 48 2.07 -9.21 -16.95
CA VAL A 48 0.89 -9.95 -16.46
C VAL A 48 0.28 -10.82 -17.57
N GLU A 49 0.22 -10.31 -18.80
CA GLU A 49 -0.25 -11.09 -19.96
C GLU A 49 0.66 -12.28 -20.27
N GLN A 50 1.98 -12.09 -20.17
CA GLN A 50 2.95 -13.15 -20.35
C GLN A 50 2.78 -14.26 -19.30
N GLU A 51 2.77 -13.90 -18.01
CA GLU A 51 2.58 -14.86 -16.92
C GLU A 51 1.23 -15.62 -17.05
N SER A 52 0.17 -14.91 -17.46
CA SER A 52 -1.14 -15.53 -17.73
C SER A 52 -1.06 -16.58 -18.85
N SER A 53 -0.31 -16.28 -19.92
CA SER A 53 -0.06 -17.24 -21.00
C SER A 53 0.73 -18.46 -20.52
N ASP A 54 1.76 -18.25 -19.69
CA ASP A 54 2.60 -19.32 -19.15
C ASP A 54 1.79 -20.26 -18.25
N VAL A 55 0.99 -19.72 -17.33
CA VAL A 55 0.08 -20.51 -16.49
C VAL A 55 -0.91 -21.31 -17.34
N LYS A 56 -1.50 -20.69 -18.36
CA LYS A 56 -2.41 -21.37 -19.30
C LYS A 56 -1.71 -22.53 -20.00
N GLN A 57 -0.48 -22.33 -20.48
CA GLN A 57 0.28 -23.36 -21.16
C GLN A 57 0.62 -24.53 -20.22
N GLN A 58 1.02 -24.25 -18.99
CA GLN A 58 1.30 -25.28 -17.98
C GLN A 58 0.06 -26.14 -17.69
N ILE A 59 -1.11 -25.51 -17.50
CA ILE A 59 -2.38 -26.23 -17.29
C ILE A 59 -2.69 -27.14 -18.49
N ARG A 60 -2.56 -26.63 -19.72
CA ARG A 60 -2.85 -27.41 -20.93
C ARG A 60 -1.87 -28.56 -21.15
N SER A 61 -0.59 -28.35 -20.84
CA SER A 61 0.42 -29.40 -20.90
C SER A 61 0.12 -30.52 -19.92
N GLN A 62 -0.16 -30.18 -18.65
CA GLN A 62 -0.49 -31.16 -17.62
C GLN A 62 -1.81 -31.89 -17.93
N GLN A 63 -2.82 -31.17 -18.41
CA GLN A 63 -4.08 -31.76 -18.87
C GLN A 63 -3.82 -32.81 -19.95
N LYS A 64 -3.04 -32.46 -20.98
CA LYS A 64 -2.72 -33.38 -22.07
C LYS A 64 -1.97 -34.62 -21.57
N ALA A 65 -0.96 -34.44 -20.71
CA ALA A 65 -0.17 -35.53 -20.16
C ALA A 65 -1.01 -36.52 -19.35
N GLU A 66 -1.86 -36.03 -18.43
CA GLU A 66 -2.71 -36.90 -17.62
C GLU A 66 -3.80 -37.59 -18.45
N VAL A 67 -4.40 -36.90 -19.41
CA VAL A 67 -5.38 -37.51 -20.33
C VAL A 67 -4.74 -38.62 -21.16
N SER A 68 -3.55 -38.39 -21.71
CA SER A 68 -2.79 -39.42 -22.42
C SER A 68 -2.51 -40.63 -21.54
N ARG A 69 -2.07 -40.41 -20.29
CA ARG A 69 -1.79 -41.48 -19.33
C ARG A 69 -3.03 -42.33 -19.01
N VAL A 70 -4.19 -41.69 -18.89
CA VAL A 70 -5.47 -42.38 -18.66
C VAL A 70 -5.90 -43.17 -19.90
N ASN A 71 -5.79 -42.59 -21.09
CA ASN A 71 -6.14 -43.28 -22.34
C ASN A 71 -5.27 -44.51 -22.61
N GLU A 72 -3.96 -44.42 -22.38
CA GLU A 72 -3.05 -45.58 -22.51
C GLU A 72 -3.42 -46.71 -21.54
N LEU A 73 -3.93 -46.40 -20.35
CA LEU A 73 -4.42 -47.39 -19.40
C LEU A 73 -5.75 -47.99 -19.86
N LEU A 74 -6.67 -47.18 -20.38
CA LEU A 74 -7.94 -47.64 -20.95
C LEU A 74 -7.71 -48.61 -22.11
N GLU A 75 -6.83 -48.28 -23.05
CA GLU A 75 -6.50 -49.15 -24.18
C GLU A 75 -5.93 -50.51 -23.72
N LYS A 76 -5.05 -50.51 -22.71
CA LYS A 76 -4.52 -51.75 -22.14
C LYS A 76 -5.60 -52.62 -21.51
N LEU A 77 -6.53 -52.02 -20.76
CA LEU A 77 -7.64 -52.73 -20.14
C LEU A 77 -8.63 -53.27 -21.18
N GLU A 78 -8.93 -52.51 -22.24
CA GLU A 78 -9.79 -52.96 -23.33
C GLU A 78 -9.19 -54.15 -24.07
N GLN A 79 -7.86 -54.14 -24.29
CA GLN A 79 -7.15 -55.27 -24.88
C GLN A 79 -7.18 -56.50 -23.95
N GLU A 80 -6.96 -56.31 -22.65
CA GLU A 80 -7.03 -57.40 -21.66
C GLU A 80 -8.43 -58.02 -21.58
N ILE A 81 -9.48 -57.19 -21.52
CA ILE A 81 -10.88 -57.65 -21.53
C ILE A 81 -11.17 -58.45 -22.81
N SER A 82 -10.66 -58.01 -23.95
CA SER A 82 -10.85 -58.71 -25.24
C SER A 82 -10.17 -60.08 -25.23
N GLU A 83 -8.94 -60.17 -24.71
CA GLU A 83 -8.23 -61.45 -24.54
C GLU A 83 -8.93 -62.37 -23.53
N LEU A 84 -9.41 -61.84 -22.41
CA LEU A 84 -10.16 -62.60 -21.41
C LEU A 84 -11.47 -63.15 -21.98
N ARG A 85 -12.24 -62.33 -22.72
CA ARG A 85 -13.46 -62.77 -23.42
C ARG A 85 -13.18 -63.87 -24.45
N ARG A 86 -12.07 -63.77 -25.18
CA ARG A 86 -11.63 -64.81 -26.12
C ARG A 86 -11.34 -66.13 -25.39
N LYS A 87 -10.61 -66.07 -24.27
CA LYS A 87 -10.30 -67.25 -23.44
C LYS A 87 -11.56 -67.88 -22.84
N ASP A 88 -12.47 -67.05 -22.32
CA ASP A 88 -13.74 -67.49 -21.74
C ASP A 88 -14.59 -68.27 -22.77
N ALA A 89 -14.73 -67.74 -23.99
CA ALA A 89 -15.44 -68.43 -25.07
C ALA A 89 -14.78 -69.76 -25.49
N GLU A 90 -13.44 -69.84 -25.45
CA GLU A 90 -12.71 -71.08 -25.74
C GLU A 90 -12.88 -72.13 -24.65
N LEU A 91 -12.88 -71.71 -23.38
CA LEU A 91 -13.16 -72.55 -22.22
C LEU A 91 -14.60 -73.08 -22.26
N GLU A 92 -15.58 -72.24 -22.56
CA GLU A 92 -16.98 -72.66 -22.74
C GLU A 92 -17.12 -73.67 -23.89
N ARG A 93 -16.41 -73.50 -25.00
CA ARG A 93 -16.44 -74.48 -26.09
C ARG A 93 -15.87 -75.84 -25.65
N LEU A 94 -14.80 -75.84 -24.86
CA LEU A 94 -14.17 -77.06 -24.36
C LEU A 94 -14.99 -77.75 -23.26
N SER A 95 -15.71 -77.00 -22.44
CA SER A 95 -16.58 -77.56 -21.39
C SER A 95 -17.74 -78.39 -21.97
N HIS A 96 -18.19 -78.05 -23.19
CA HIS A 96 -19.24 -78.77 -23.93
C HIS A 96 -18.71 -79.90 -24.83
N SER A 97 -17.39 -80.14 -24.87
CA SER A 97 -16.76 -81.21 -25.67
C SER A 97 -16.69 -82.52 -24.88
N GLU A 98 -17.33 -83.59 -25.40
CA GLU A 98 -17.31 -84.94 -24.81
C GLU A 98 -16.01 -85.73 -25.12
N ASP A 99 -15.11 -85.18 -25.93
CA ASP A 99 -13.80 -85.78 -26.24
C ASP A 99 -12.72 -85.35 -25.23
N HIS A 100 -12.46 -86.21 -24.24
CA HIS A 100 -11.47 -85.99 -23.19
C HIS A 100 -10.01 -85.99 -23.69
N ILE A 101 -9.72 -86.55 -24.88
CA ILE A 101 -8.36 -86.54 -25.45
C ILE A 101 -8.06 -85.16 -26.03
N GLN A 102 -9.03 -84.54 -26.72
CA GLN A 102 -8.93 -83.16 -27.19
C GLN A 102 -8.73 -82.18 -26.03
N PHE A 103 -9.48 -82.35 -24.94
CA PHE A 103 -9.31 -81.54 -23.74
C PHE A 103 -7.88 -81.60 -23.16
N LEU A 104 -7.32 -82.81 -23.03
CA LEU A 104 -5.94 -83.00 -22.53
C LEU A 104 -4.88 -82.38 -23.45
N LEU A 105 -5.11 -82.37 -24.76
CA LEU A 105 -4.20 -81.77 -25.74
C LEU A 105 -4.28 -80.23 -25.75
N SER A 106 -5.43 -79.64 -25.46
CA SER A 106 -5.64 -78.18 -25.42
C SER A 106 -5.25 -77.53 -24.09
N CYS A 107 -5.23 -78.29 -23.00
CA CYS A 107 -4.98 -77.79 -21.64
C CYS A 107 -3.61 -77.09 -21.42
N PRO A 108 -2.48 -77.56 -22.01
CA PRO A 108 -1.18 -76.88 -21.90
C PRO A 108 -1.18 -75.48 -22.55
N SER A 109 -1.94 -75.29 -23.63
CA SER A 109 -2.08 -74.02 -24.34
C SER A 109 -2.82 -72.97 -23.50
N LEU A 110 -3.77 -73.41 -22.68
CA LEU A 110 -4.55 -72.58 -21.77
C LEU A 110 -3.77 -72.17 -20.51
N SER A 111 -2.87 -73.06 -20.03
CA SER A 111 -2.06 -72.82 -18.82
C SER A 111 -1.01 -71.73 -19.02
N ILE A 112 -0.35 -71.67 -20.19
CA ILE A 112 0.65 -70.64 -20.53
C ILE A 112 0.00 -69.24 -20.66
N LEU A 113 -1.31 -69.19 -20.91
CA LEU A 113 -2.08 -67.96 -21.07
C LEU A 113 -2.59 -67.36 -19.75
N SER A 114 -2.57 -68.12 -18.64
CA SER A 114 -2.99 -67.65 -17.30
C SER A 114 -1.93 -66.76 -16.63
N ASP A 115 -0.65 -66.91 -17.00
CA ASP A 115 0.47 -66.20 -16.37
C ASP A 115 0.72 -64.79 -16.96
N SER A 116 -0.08 -64.36 -17.94
CA SER A 116 0.17 -63.11 -18.67
C SER A 116 -0.69 -61.94 -18.16
N LEU A 117 -0.01 -60.99 -17.51
CA LEU A 117 -0.42 -59.64 -17.10
C LEU A 117 -1.55 -59.55 -16.06
N GLU A 118 -1.26 -59.84 -14.80
CA GLU A 118 -1.96 -59.12 -13.72
C GLU A 118 -1.47 -57.66 -13.75
N LEU A 119 -2.26 -56.78 -14.37
CA LEU A 119 -2.03 -55.34 -14.29
C LEU A 119 -2.13 -54.92 -12.81
N PRO A 120 -1.22 -54.07 -12.30
CA PRO A 120 -1.29 -53.61 -10.91
C PRO A 120 -2.65 -52.98 -10.63
N SER A 121 -3.25 -53.32 -9.48
CA SER A 121 -4.55 -52.78 -9.07
C SER A 121 -4.59 -51.26 -9.23
N ILE A 122 -5.50 -50.77 -10.06
CA ILE A 122 -5.60 -49.35 -10.39
C ILE A 122 -6.01 -48.58 -9.13
N ASN A 123 -5.05 -47.91 -8.51
CA ASN A 123 -5.32 -46.96 -7.44
C ASN A 123 -5.76 -45.64 -8.08
N ILE A 124 -7.07 -45.47 -8.25
CA ILE A 124 -7.66 -44.18 -8.62
C ILE A 124 -7.52 -43.26 -7.40
N ARG A 125 -6.43 -42.49 -7.35
CA ARG A 125 -6.30 -41.41 -6.36
C ARG A 125 -7.45 -40.42 -6.54
N PRO A 126 -8.03 -39.89 -5.45
CA PRO A 126 -8.98 -38.79 -5.54
C PRO A 126 -8.35 -37.65 -6.34
N LEU A 127 -9.02 -37.25 -7.42
CA LEU A 127 -8.56 -36.18 -8.29
C LEU A 127 -8.52 -34.89 -7.48
N ARG A 128 -7.31 -34.36 -7.25
CA ARG A 128 -7.14 -32.93 -7.03
C ARG A 128 -7.05 -32.29 -8.40
N TYR A 129 -8.14 -31.68 -8.86
CA TYR A 129 -8.19 -31.00 -10.14
C TYR A 129 -7.38 -29.69 -10.08
N PHE A 130 -7.47 -28.87 -11.13
CA PHE A 130 -6.82 -27.56 -11.21
C PHE A 130 -7.45 -26.49 -10.29
N GLU A 131 -8.27 -26.87 -9.30
CA GLU A 131 -8.89 -25.94 -8.33
C GLU A 131 -7.84 -25.24 -7.46
N ASP A 132 -6.78 -25.93 -7.05
CA ASP A 132 -5.68 -25.32 -6.31
C ASP A 132 -4.97 -24.22 -7.15
N VAL A 133 -5.00 -24.34 -8.48
CA VAL A 133 -4.43 -23.32 -9.39
C VAL A 133 -5.27 -22.05 -9.39
N THR A 134 -6.60 -22.15 -9.35
CA THR A 134 -7.47 -20.97 -9.33
C THR A 134 -7.37 -20.22 -8.00
N VAL A 135 -7.17 -20.95 -6.89
CA VAL A 135 -6.85 -20.37 -5.57
C VAL A 135 -5.53 -19.61 -5.64
N ALA A 136 -4.47 -20.25 -6.14
CA ALA A 136 -3.15 -19.61 -6.25
C ALA A 136 -3.16 -18.35 -7.12
N VAL A 137 -3.88 -18.36 -8.27
CA VAL A 137 -4.02 -17.18 -9.13
C VAL A 137 -4.82 -16.06 -8.43
N SER A 138 -5.81 -16.41 -7.61
CA SER A 138 -6.57 -15.43 -6.82
C SER A 138 -5.69 -14.75 -5.76
N GLU A 139 -4.80 -15.50 -5.11
CA GLU A 139 -3.84 -14.93 -4.17
C GLU A 139 -2.87 -13.94 -4.84
N VAL A 140 -2.47 -14.19 -6.09
CA VAL A 140 -1.63 -13.25 -6.86
C VAL A 140 -2.40 -11.95 -7.14
N ARG A 141 -3.67 -12.05 -7.55
CA ARG A 141 -4.54 -10.86 -7.74
C ARG A 141 -4.62 -10.05 -6.45
N ASP A 142 -4.95 -10.68 -5.34
CA ASP A 142 -5.18 -9.98 -4.07
C ASP A 142 -3.92 -9.24 -3.60
N LYS A 143 -2.75 -9.89 -3.70
CA LYS A 143 -1.45 -9.27 -3.40
C LYS A 143 -1.15 -8.09 -4.32
N LEU A 144 -1.43 -8.22 -5.62
CA LEU A 144 -1.20 -7.13 -6.58
C LEU A 144 -2.11 -5.93 -6.29
N GLU A 145 -3.38 -6.17 -5.97
CA GLU A 145 -4.30 -5.10 -5.59
C GLU A 145 -3.86 -4.34 -4.34
N ASP A 146 -3.36 -5.05 -3.32
CA ASP A 146 -2.91 -4.43 -2.08
C ASP A 146 -1.69 -3.52 -2.32
N VAL A 147 -0.71 -4.00 -3.09
CA VAL A 147 0.46 -3.19 -3.50
C VAL A 147 0.01 -1.96 -4.28
N LEU A 148 -0.91 -2.12 -5.24
CA LEU A 148 -1.42 -1.00 -6.04
C LEU A 148 -2.15 0.04 -5.18
N LYS A 149 -2.95 -0.40 -4.19
CA LYS A 149 -3.67 0.52 -3.27
C LYS A 149 -2.68 1.32 -2.43
N GLU A 150 -1.65 0.69 -1.86
CA GLU A 150 -0.63 1.36 -1.06
C GLU A 150 0.16 2.38 -1.89
N GLU A 151 0.67 1.96 -3.05
CA GLU A 151 1.49 2.82 -3.90
C GLU A 151 0.70 3.96 -4.53
N ARG A 152 -0.60 3.77 -4.81
CA ARG A 152 -1.48 4.85 -5.30
C ARG A 152 -1.53 6.03 -4.33
N ILE A 153 -1.52 5.78 -3.02
CA ILE A 153 -1.52 6.84 -2.01
C ILE A 153 -0.20 7.63 -2.09
N LYS A 154 0.94 6.94 -2.18
CA LYS A 154 2.27 7.56 -2.29
C LYS A 154 2.41 8.37 -3.59
N ILE A 155 1.97 7.81 -4.72
CA ILE A 155 1.96 8.52 -6.02
C ILE A 155 1.08 9.77 -5.93
N SER A 156 -0.13 9.66 -5.36
CA SER A 156 -1.02 10.80 -5.19
C SER A 156 -0.40 11.91 -4.34
N GLN A 157 0.33 11.55 -3.28
CA GLN A 157 1.05 12.52 -2.46
C GLN A 157 2.12 13.26 -3.27
N ARG A 158 2.94 12.53 -4.04
CA ARG A 158 4.00 13.12 -4.88
C ARG A 158 3.43 14.05 -5.95
N VAL A 159 2.27 13.74 -6.53
CA VAL A 159 1.56 14.63 -7.46
C VAL A 159 1.09 15.91 -6.76
N THR A 160 0.59 15.80 -5.52
CA THR A 160 0.13 16.98 -4.77
C THR A 160 1.25 17.83 -4.16
N ASP A 161 2.45 17.27 -4.04
CA ASP A 161 3.63 17.94 -3.49
C ASP A 161 4.45 18.70 -4.56
N VAL A 162 3.97 18.74 -5.82
CA VAL A 162 4.59 19.54 -6.88
C VAL A 162 4.48 21.02 -6.50
N ASP A 163 5.58 21.57 -6.00
CA ASP A 163 5.72 22.95 -5.57
C ASP A 163 6.12 23.81 -6.77
N VAL A 164 5.19 24.64 -7.24
CA VAL A 164 5.44 25.63 -8.28
C VAL A 164 5.80 26.94 -7.58
N LEU A 165 6.64 27.78 -8.21
CA LEU A 165 7.12 29.11 -7.76
C LEU A 165 6.06 30.11 -7.26
N LEU A 166 4.78 29.75 -7.22
CA LEU A 166 3.71 30.56 -6.67
C LEU A 166 3.75 30.58 -5.14
N PRO A 167 3.34 31.71 -4.51
CA PRO A 167 3.10 31.75 -3.08
C PRO A 167 2.15 30.60 -2.72
N GLN A 168 2.61 29.69 -1.88
CA GLN A 168 1.79 28.58 -1.41
C GLN A 168 0.48 29.13 -0.87
N THR A 169 -0.62 28.59 -1.36
CA THR A 169 -1.95 29.01 -0.94
C THR A 169 -2.03 28.88 0.57
N GLU A 170 -2.49 29.94 1.25
CA GLU A 170 -2.69 29.90 2.69
C GLU A 170 -3.50 28.65 3.05
N PRO A 171 -3.07 27.84 4.04
CA PRO A 171 -3.82 26.66 4.44
C PRO A 171 -5.25 27.06 4.80
N ARG A 172 -6.25 26.39 4.22
CA ARG A 172 -7.68 26.68 4.46
C ARG A 172 -8.40 25.58 5.20
N THR A 173 -7.86 24.36 5.18
CA THR A 173 -8.43 23.21 5.89
C THR A 173 -7.50 22.76 7.01
N ARG A 174 -8.07 22.17 8.07
CA ARG A 174 -7.30 21.61 9.19
C ARG A 174 -6.21 20.63 8.71
N GLY A 175 -6.52 19.78 7.73
CA GLY A 175 -5.56 18.84 7.16
C GLY A 175 -4.36 19.52 6.47
N GLN A 176 -4.54 20.70 5.89
CA GLN A 176 -3.44 21.49 5.32
C GLN A 176 -2.58 22.13 6.41
N PHE A 177 -3.21 22.64 7.50
CA PHE A 177 -2.48 23.18 8.65
C PHE A 177 -1.63 22.13 9.36
N LEU A 178 -2.15 20.90 9.50
CA LEU A 178 -1.43 19.78 10.13
C LEU A 178 -0.14 19.39 9.41
N ARG A 179 0.07 19.78 8.14
CA ARG A 179 1.35 19.61 7.44
C ARG A 179 2.49 20.41 8.07
N TYR A 180 2.15 21.45 8.82
CA TYR A 180 3.10 22.33 9.52
C TYR A 180 3.05 22.16 11.04
N LEU A 181 2.48 21.03 11.52
CA LEU A 181 2.34 20.77 12.95
C LEU A 181 3.71 20.83 13.63
N HIS A 182 3.82 21.71 14.61
CA HIS A 182 4.99 21.85 15.45
C HIS A 182 4.62 21.50 16.88
N GLU A 183 5.39 20.62 17.50
CA GLU A 183 5.18 20.27 18.89
C GLU A 183 5.68 21.42 19.78
N ILE A 184 4.81 21.90 20.66
CA ILE A 184 5.11 23.03 21.57
C ILE A 184 5.28 22.50 22.98
N THR A 185 6.38 22.87 23.62
CA THR A 185 6.63 22.61 25.04
C THR A 185 6.80 23.93 25.78
N LEU A 186 6.14 24.09 26.93
CA LEU A 186 6.24 25.30 27.75
C LEU A 186 7.55 25.31 28.53
N ASP A 187 8.23 26.46 28.55
CA ASP A 187 9.49 26.63 29.28
C ASP A 187 9.22 27.07 30.73
N ALA A 188 9.43 26.14 31.66
CA ALA A 188 9.32 26.37 33.09
C ALA A 188 10.19 27.54 33.60
N LYS A 189 11.29 27.86 32.93
CA LYS A 189 12.17 28.99 33.31
C LYS A 189 11.52 30.35 33.08
N THR A 190 10.58 30.42 32.15
CA THR A 190 9.88 31.66 31.79
C THR A 190 8.54 31.80 32.51
N ALA A 191 7.95 30.69 32.95
CA ALA A 191 6.62 30.63 33.54
C ALA A 191 6.49 31.47 34.81
N ASN A 192 5.43 32.25 34.96
CA ASN A 192 5.13 32.97 36.20
C ASN A 192 4.96 32.02 37.42
N THR A 193 5.20 32.52 38.64
CA THR A 193 5.10 31.72 39.88
C THR A 193 3.72 31.16 40.14
N ARG A 194 2.66 31.76 39.60
CA ARG A 194 1.29 31.25 39.75
C ARG A 194 0.84 30.30 38.65
N LEU A 195 1.74 29.92 37.74
CA LEU A 195 1.44 28.93 36.70
C LEU A 195 2.05 27.56 37.06
N LEU A 196 1.17 26.57 37.18
CA LEU A 196 1.56 25.17 37.30
C LEU A 196 1.65 24.54 35.91
N LEU A 197 2.83 24.04 35.56
CA LEU A 197 3.05 23.28 34.33
C LEU A 197 2.89 21.78 34.61
N SER A 198 2.10 21.11 33.76
CA SER A 198 1.79 19.68 33.89
C SER A 198 1.76 19.01 32.51
N GLU A 199 1.47 17.70 32.47
CA GLU A 199 1.38 16.91 31.22
C GLU A 199 2.64 17.05 30.35
N GLY A 200 3.82 16.89 30.96
CA GLY A 200 5.09 17.03 30.25
C GLY A 200 5.38 18.47 29.77
N HIS A 201 4.90 19.47 30.51
CA HIS A 201 4.97 20.89 30.16
C HIS A 201 4.14 21.28 28.92
N LYS A 202 3.06 20.56 28.63
CA LYS A 202 2.10 20.90 27.57
C LYS A 202 0.85 21.61 28.08
N LYS A 203 0.67 21.66 29.39
CA LYS A 203 -0.49 22.27 30.05
C LYS A 203 -0.07 23.24 31.13
N ALA A 204 -0.63 24.45 31.08
CA ALA A 204 -0.47 25.46 32.12
C ALA A 204 -1.79 25.68 32.84
N THR A 205 -1.77 25.73 34.17
CA THR A 205 -2.95 26.01 35.01
C THR A 205 -2.61 27.13 35.99
N VAL A 206 -3.50 28.10 36.14
CA VAL A 206 -3.36 29.16 37.14
C VAL A 206 -3.66 28.58 38.52
N THR A 207 -2.81 28.87 39.49
CA THR A 207 -2.93 28.44 40.89
C THR A 207 -2.91 29.64 41.83
N LEU A 208 -3.52 29.51 43.00
CA LEU A 208 -3.56 30.57 44.01
C LEU A 208 -2.26 30.66 44.83
N GLU A 209 -1.52 29.55 44.91
CA GLU A 209 -0.26 29.44 45.65
C GLU A 209 0.93 29.60 44.70
N ASP A 210 1.95 30.34 45.15
CA ASP A 210 3.20 30.48 44.40
C ASP A 210 3.95 29.14 44.35
N GLN A 211 4.34 28.74 43.14
CA GLN A 211 5.16 27.55 42.92
C GLN A 211 6.58 27.81 43.45
N VAL A 212 7.05 26.93 44.33
CA VAL A 212 8.19 27.15 45.25
C VAL A 212 9.56 27.17 44.56
N ASP A 213 9.69 26.63 43.35
CA ASP A 213 10.99 26.43 42.72
C ASP A 213 11.22 27.26 41.45
N SER A 214 12.34 27.99 41.48
CA SER A 214 13.06 28.72 40.41
C SER A 214 12.74 30.20 40.19
N SER A 215 13.26 31.06 41.07
CA SER A 215 13.53 32.47 40.74
C SER A 215 14.66 32.54 39.69
N GLY A 216 14.35 32.96 38.47
CA GLY A 216 15.30 33.11 37.38
C GLY A 216 15.07 34.40 36.58
N PRO A 217 16.10 34.97 35.95
CA PRO A 217 16.01 36.26 35.25
C PRO A 217 15.11 36.22 34.01
N GLU A 218 14.78 35.04 33.48
CA GLU A 218 13.95 34.86 32.30
C GLU A 218 12.45 34.77 32.61
N ARG A 219 12.08 34.76 33.89
CA ARG A 219 10.71 34.59 34.38
C ARG A 219 9.88 35.88 34.29
N PHE A 220 8.59 35.75 33.99
CA PHE A 220 7.63 36.85 34.13
C PHE A 220 7.20 37.00 35.60
N PRO A 221 7.52 38.10 36.29
CA PRO A 221 7.18 38.28 37.71
C PRO A 221 5.74 38.75 37.91
N GLU A 222 5.22 39.61 37.02
CA GLU A 222 3.93 40.31 37.23
C GLU A 222 2.78 39.70 36.43
N PHE A 223 3.05 39.12 35.26
CA PHE A 223 2.03 38.62 34.35
C PHE A 223 1.98 37.09 34.35
N TYR A 224 0.77 36.51 34.33
CA TYR A 224 0.53 35.07 34.22
C TYR A 224 0.86 34.54 32.82
N GLN A 225 2.14 34.55 32.47
CA GLN A 225 2.67 34.21 31.16
C GLN A 225 3.70 33.09 31.24
N VAL A 226 3.83 32.37 30.14
CA VAL A 226 4.85 31.35 29.91
C VAL A 226 5.17 31.33 28.42
N MET A 227 6.46 31.24 28.08
CA MET A 227 6.93 31.08 26.70
C MET A 227 7.07 29.60 26.37
N ASN A 228 7.10 29.27 25.08
CA ASN A 228 7.56 27.97 24.64
C ASN A 228 9.10 27.87 24.68
N ARG A 229 9.62 26.65 24.76
CA ARG A 229 11.05 26.37 24.84
C ARG A 229 11.75 26.45 23.49
N GLU A 230 11.06 26.04 22.44
CA GLU A 230 11.59 25.94 21.08
C GLU A 230 11.52 27.28 20.33
N SER A 231 12.50 27.57 19.48
CA SER A 231 12.38 28.70 18.54
C SER A 231 11.51 28.29 17.35
N LEU A 232 10.49 29.08 17.03
CA LEU A 232 9.67 28.85 15.84
C LEU A 232 10.36 29.45 14.61
N THR A 233 10.65 28.64 13.61
CA THR A 233 11.27 29.05 12.34
C THR A 233 10.48 28.54 11.15
N GLY A 234 10.21 29.39 10.16
CA GLY A 234 9.43 29.02 8.99
C GLY A 234 7.92 29.01 9.25
N ARG A 235 7.18 28.13 8.57
CA ARG A 235 5.73 27.94 8.78
C ARG A 235 5.51 26.92 9.90
N CYS A 236 4.85 27.35 10.96
CA CYS A 236 4.52 26.49 12.11
C CYS A 236 3.02 26.57 12.41
N TYR A 237 2.47 25.45 12.84
CA TYR A 237 1.09 25.33 13.28
C TYR A 237 1.02 24.57 14.59
N TRP A 238 0.18 25.01 15.52
CA TRP A 238 -0.12 24.32 16.76
C TRP A 238 -1.57 24.58 17.16
N GLU A 239 -2.15 23.66 17.92
CA GLU A 239 -3.51 23.77 18.45
C GLU A 239 -3.42 23.86 19.97
N VAL A 240 -4.28 24.67 20.59
CA VAL A 240 -4.34 24.85 22.04
C VAL A 240 -5.78 24.67 22.48
N GLU A 241 -5.99 23.77 23.44
CA GLU A 241 -7.26 23.66 24.15
C GLU A 241 -7.28 24.71 25.28
N MET A 242 -8.33 25.54 25.30
CA MET A 242 -8.47 26.63 26.28
C MET A 242 -9.69 26.40 27.16
N CYS A 243 -9.52 26.60 28.47
CA CYS A 243 -10.60 26.54 29.45
C CYS A 243 -10.51 27.74 30.41
N GLY A 244 -11.59 28.52 30.53
CA GLY A 244 -11.65 29.72 31.39
C GLY A 244 -11.91 31.02 30.60
N LEU A 245 -12.07 32.14 31.33
CA LEU A 245 -12.53 33.41 30.76
C LEU A 245 -11.41 34.35 30.30
N GLN A 246 -10.14 34.08 30.64
CA GLN A 246 -9.01 34.98 30.40
C GLN A 246 -7.75 34.22 29.96
N VAL A 247 -7.84 33.49 28.84
CA VAL A 247 -6.70 32.79 28.23
C VAL A 247 -6.40 33.43 26.88
N SER A 248 -5.12 33.76 26.64
CA SER A 248 -4.64 34.34 25.38
C SER A 248 -3.46 33.53 24.85
N VAL A 249 -3.39 33.38 23.54
CA VAL A 249 -2.27 32.76 22.82
C VAL A 249 -1.69 33.80 21.86
N ALA A 250 -0.37 33.98 21.87
CA ALA A 250 0.32 34.97 21.05
C ALA A 250 1.70 34.47 20.62
N ILE A 251 2.28 35.15 19.64
CA ILE A 251 3.67 34.98 19.23
C ILE A 251 4.47 36.15 19.77
N ALA A 252 5.63 35.87 20.35
CA ALA A 252 6.52 36.89 20.89
C ALA A 252 7.98 36.57 20.55
N TYR A 253 8.79 37.61 20.38
CA TYR A 253 10.23 37.43 20.28
C TYR A 253 10.82 36.96 21.61
N LYS A 254 11.90 36.19 21.57
CA LYS A 254 12.55 35.67 22.78
C LYS A 254 12.97 36.79 23.75
N ASN A 255 13.30 37.97 23.23
CA ASN A 255 13.80 39.13 23.97
C ASN A 255 12.73 40.13 24.42
N ILE A 256 11.44 39.77 24.43
CA ILE A 256 10.41 40.65 25.01
C ILE A 256 10.72 40.95 26.49
N SER A 257 10.34 42.16 26.93
CA SER A 257 10.47 42.55 28.33
C SER A 257 9.70 41.57 29.23
N ARG A 258 10.33 41.17 30.35
CA ARG A 258 9.68 40.34 31.36
C ARG A 258 8.93 41.16 32.41
N THR A 259 9.23 42.46 32.52
CA THR A 259 8.62 43.41 33.47
C THR A 259 7.82 44.49 32.74
N GLY A 260 6.76 45.01 33.35
CA GLY A 260 5.88 46.01 32.72
C GLY A 260 6.35 47.45 32.92
N ASP A 261 6.90 48.08 31.88
CA ASP A 261 7.18 49.53 31.87
C ASP A 261 5.95 50.36 31.42
N GLY A 262 4.76 50.04 31.94
CA GLY A 262 3.55 50.85 31.71
C GLY A 262 2.93 50.79 30.30
N LYS A 263 3.43 49.95 29.39
CA LYS A 263 2.76 49.58 28.13
C LYS A 263 2.50 48.08 28.10
N LEU A 264 1.27 47.68 27.80
CA LEU A 264 0.89 46.28 27.67
C LEU A 264 1.78 45.61 26.60
N PRO A 265 2.44 44.46 26.88
CA PRO A 265 3.43 43.83 25.99
C PRO A 265 2.92 43.35 24.61
N TRP A 266 1.66 43.63 24.26
CA TRP A 266 0.93 43.00 23.15
C TRP A 266 0.60 43.93 21.99
N PHE A 267 0.86 45.24 22.14
CA PHE A 267 0.65 46.19 21.05
C PHE A 267 1.96 46.33 20.27
N LEU A 268 2.02 45.64 19.12
CA LEU A 268 2.94 45.96 18.03
C LEU A 268 2.26 47.03 17.15
N ASP A 269 2.94 48.16 16.91
CA ASP A 269 2.61 49.11 15.83
C ASP A 269 2.94 48.50 14.45
#